data_AF-A0AAV5TJZ7-F1
#
_entry.id   AF-A0AAV5TJZ7-F1
#
_cell.length_a   1.000
_cell.length_b   1.000
_cell.length_c   1.000
_cell.angle_alpha   90.00
_cell.angle_beta   90.00
_cell.angle_gamma   90.00
#
_symmetry.space_group_name_H-M   'P 1'
#
loop_
_entity.id
_entity.type
_entity.pdbx_description
1 polymer ?
#
loop_
_entity_poly.entity_id
_entity_poly.type
_entity_poly.pdbx_seq_one_letter_code
_entity_poly.pdbx_strand_id
1 'polypeptide(L)'
;SDASDSEETDTIESRKDGKISTLDQLLESTKWSPFCFFIMFVQSFQWAVSAQMFVMTAYLTPAGDTIANGSYKSVRDEWPDEPLIFGFMDSYEMISSIAFLGNLLFGTIPNLLSDRYGRRKLLVVILFCIVIADIICAFAPAFWVLIVGRFLQGSGIASLNFVHCMESIAPGSRFLASCGFGLFWTIGYCMVAPEALVVGSWRWIFGINGIAALACALVQLLLVPESPYYCVAQNDRNKLEGFVRRSQWINRRSYDVDFDAILSKKNTESDDEELTVVTVGESLSYLFKNPPVLLLLLMMGYAEIATMLSYAGISLASTSLDVGDANWNFVLSGIVEFPAYCVAPKFLDWFPSKFVMITVFACASGSLVALKFIPHDLTALYLAFWLLSKFFATSCYMTSLIVASELFPTK
;
A
#
# COMPACT_ATOMS: atom_id res chain seq x y z
N SER A 1 36.15 32.12 19.03
CA SER A 1 36.01 30.97 19.92
C SER A 1 34.70 30.98 20.70
N ASP A 2 33.78 31.92 20.46
CA ASP A 2 32.67 32.17 21.40
C ASP A 2 31.29 31.97 20.76
N ALA A 3 31.18 31.09 19.76
CA ALA A 3 29.90 30.78 19.07
C ALA A 3 29.50 29.30 19.15
N SER A 4 30.31 28.44 19.81
CA SER A 4 30.02 27.02 19.99
C SER A 4 29.37 26.68 21.34
N ASP A 5 29.45 27.59 22.32
CA ASP A 5 28.96 27.31 23.68
C ASP A 5 27.48 27.70 23.88
N SER A 6 26.86 28.41 22.93
CA SER A 6 25.44 28.81 23.01
C SER A 6 24.46 27.77 22.48
N GLU A 7 24.87 26.84 21.59
CA GLU A 7 24.00 25.74 21.13
C GLU A 7 23.98 24.56 22.12
N GLU A 8 25.03 24.38 22.91
CA GLU A 8 25.12 23.31 23.90
C GLU A 8 24.40 23.66 25.23
N THR A 9 24.11 24.94 25.47
CA THR A 9 23.34 25.38 26.65
C THR A 9 21.82 25.29 26.43
N ASP A 10 21.31 25.51 25.21
CA ASP A 10 19.89 25.36 24.88
C ASP A 10 19.42 23.89 24.88
N THR A 11 20.33 22.94 24.68
CA THR A 11 20.00 21.51 24.75
C THR A 11 19.95 20.97 26.18
N ILE A 12 20.49 21.70 27.17
CA ILE A 12 20.55 21.26 28.57
C ILE A 12 19.46 21.92 29.43
N GLU A 13 18.95 23.10 29.09
CA GLU A 13 17.94 23.80 29.90
C GLU A 13 16.47 23.39 29.66
N SER A 14 16.13 22.65 28.59
CA SER A 14 14.74 22.19 28.37
C SER A 14 14.33 20.96 29.18
N ARG A 15 15.22 20.40 30.01
CA ARG A 15 14.95 19.20 30.83
C ARG A 15 14.33 19.52 32.20
N LYS A 16 13.63 20.65 32.34
CA LYS A 16 13.15 21.15 33.65
C LYS A 16 11.66 20.96 33.96
N ASP A 17 10.83 20.52 33.02
CA ASP A 17 9.48 20.06 33.35
C ASP A 17 9.22 18.73 32.63
N GLY A 18 8.80 17.69 33.35
CA GLY A 18 8.51 16.36 32.79
C GLY A 18 7.29 16.30 31.86
N LYS A 19 6.91 17.43 31.28
CA LYS A 19 5.70 17.67 30.50
C LYS A 19 6.04 17.63 29.01
N ILE A 20 5.30 16.82 28.26
CA ILE A 20 5.49 16.67 26.82
C ILE A 20 4.97 17.92 26.12
N SER A 21 5.87 18.66 25.46
CA SER A 21 5.57 19.96 24.83
C SER A 21 5.66 19.95 23.30
N THR A 22 6.17 18.88 22.70
CA THR A 22 6.22 18.72 21.23
C THR A 22 5.57 17.42 20.76
N LEU A 23 5.11 17.43 19.49
CA LEU A 23 4.51 16.25 18.87
C LEU A 23 5.49 15.09 18.76
N ASP A 24 6.76 15.37 18.42
CA ASP A 24 7.77 14.32 18.32
C ASP A 24 8.10 13.70 19.67
N GLN A 25 8.12 14.48 20.76
CA GLN A 25 8.25 13.95 22.12
C GLN A 25 7.05 13.07 22.49
N LEU A 26 5.83 13.45 22.10
CA LEU A 26 4.64 12.64 22.30
C LEU A 26 4.76 11.29 21.58
N LEU A 27 5.13 11.30 20.30
CA LEU A 27 5.29 10.07 19.53
C LEU A 27 6.42 9.20 20.10
N GLU A 28 7.56 9.79 20.45
CA GLU A 28 8.69 9.06 21.04
C GLU A 28 8.32 8.43 22.40
N SER A 29 7.46 9.07 23.20
CA SER A 29 6.92 8.50 24.45
C SER A 29 6.06 7.25 24.23
N THR A 30 5.52 7.08 23.03
CA THR A 30 4.72 5.91 22.62
C THR A 30 5.53 4.88 21.83
N LYS A 31 6.81 5.11 21.58
CA LYS A 31 7.68 4.20 20.85
C LYS A 31 7.74 2.83 21.54
N TRP A 32 7.62 1.76 20.75
CA TRP A 32 7.62 0.37 21.24
C TRP A 32 6.52 0.04 22.27
N SER A 33 5.50 0.89 22.38
CA SER A 33 4.38 0.66 23.29
C SER A 33 3.31 -0.24 22.66
N PRO A 34 2.45 -0.90 23.47
CA PRO A 34 1.31 -1.65 22.95
C PRO A 34 0.41 -0.85 22.00
N PHE A 35 0.25 0.46 22.22
CA PHE A 35 -0.49 1.36 21.33
C PHE A 35 0.18 1.50 19.96
N CYS A 36 1.51 1.66 19.93
CA CYS A 36 2.26 1.73 18.67
C CYS A 36 2.09 0.43 17.86
N PHE A 37 2.25 -0.73 18.51
CA PHE A 37 2.02 -2.02 17.85
C PHE A 37 0.57 -2.22 17.41
N PHE A 38 -0.40 -1.75 18.19
CA PHE A 38 -1.81 -1.78 17.83
C PHE A 38 -2.08 -1.00 16.54
N ILE A 39 -1.59 0.25 16.44
CA ILE A 39 -1.72 1.06 15.23
C ILE A 39 -1.06 0.36 14.04
N MET A 40 0.19 -0.08 14.20
CA MET A 40 0.92 -0.79 13.16
C MET A 40 0.17 -2.03 12.67
N PHE A 41 -0.34 -2.85 13.58
CA PHE A 41 -1.09 -4.06 13.25
C PHE A 41 -2.38 -3.72 12.49
N VAL A 42 -3.20 -2.80 12.99
CA VAL A 42 -4.49 -2.47 12.36
C VAL A 42 -4.30 -1.88 10.97
N GLN A 43 -3.36 -0.95 10.81
CA GLN A 43 -3.09 -0.33 9.50
C GLN A 43 -2.45 -1.33 8.52
N SER A 44 -1.55 -2.20 9.00
CA SER A 44 -0.95 -3.24 8.15
C SER A 44 -1.98 -4.31 7.75
N PHE A 45 -2.90 -4.69 8.64
CA PHE A 45 -3.93 -5.68 8.32
C PHE A 45 -4.87 -5.21 7.20
N GLN A 46 -5.19 -3.91 7.14
CA GLN A 46 -5.93 -3.33 6.01
C GLN A 46 -5.19 -3.50 4.66
N TRP A 47 -3.86 -3.52 4.70
CA TRP A 47 -3.03 -3.78 3.52
C TRP A 47 -3.17 -5.22 3.02
N ALA A 48 -3.46 -6.19 3.89
CA ALA A 48 -3.80 -7.57 3.49
C ALA A 48 -5.10 -7.63 2.67
N VAL A 49 -6.14 -6.92 3.13
CA VAL A 49 -7.41 -6.82 2.39
C VAL A 49 -7.18 -6.18 1.01
N SER A 50 -6.34 -5.15 0.95
CA SER A 50 -5.97 -4.50 -0.32
C SER A 50 -5.18 -5.44 -1.25
N ALA A 51 -4.28 -6.26 -0.70
CA ALA A 51 -3.54 -7.26 -1.46
C ALA A 51 -4.48 -8.27 -2.11
N GLN A 52 -5.39 -8.85 -1.31
CA GLN A 52 -6.41 -9.78 -1.76
C GLN A 52 -7.26 -9.17 -2.89
N MET A 53 -7.71 -7.93 -2.71
CA MET A 53 -8.44 -7.15 -3.72
C MET A 53 -7.71 -7.03 -5.06
N PHE A 54 -6.38 -6.88 -5.00
CA PHE A 54 -5.51 -6.78 -6.18
C PHE A 54 -5.35 -8.14 -6.87
N VAL A 55 -5.00 -9.19 -6.12
CA VAL A 55 -4.56 -10.48 -6.68
C VAL A 55 -5.67 -11.49 -6.91
N MET A 56 -6.88 -11.28 -6.34
CA MET A 56 -8.02 -12.18 -6.50
C MET A 56 -8.35 -12.49 -7.97
N THR A 57 -8.00 -11.57 -8.88
CA THR A 57 -8.25 -11.73 -10.32
C THR A 57 -7.58 -12.97 -10.90
N ALA A 58 -6.46 -13.43 -10.33
CA ALA A 58 -5.78 -14.66 -10.74
C ALA A 58 -6.68 -15.92 -10.60
N TYR A 59 -7.70 -15.86 -9.74
CA TYR A 59 -8.69 -16.93 -9.53
C TYR A 59 -10.07 -16.62 -10.14
N LEU A 60 -10.28 -15.42 -10.68
CA LEU A 60 -11.51 -15.09 -11.40
C LEU A 60 -11.49 -15.69 -12.82
N THR A 61 -10.31 -15.73 -13.43
CA THR A 61 -10.10 -16.14 -14.81
C THR A 61 -9.01 -17.21 -14.90
N PRO A 62 -9.24 -18.43 -14.36
CA PRO A 62 -8.25 -19.49 -14.43
C PRO A 62 -7.86 -19.77 -15.88
N ALA A 63 -6.56 -19.87 -16.11
CA ALA A 63 -6.00 -20.44 -17.32
C ALA A 63 -5.49 -21.83 -16.97
N GLY A 64 -6.34 -22.83 -17.23
CA GLY A 64 -5.98 -24.24 -17.14
C GLY A 64 -6.96 -25.08 -16.32
N ASP A 65 -7.11 -26.33 -16.73
CA ASP A 65 -7.85 -27.39 -16.05
C ASP A 65 -7.26 -27.74 -14.66
N THR A 66 -6.20 -27.06 -14.21
CA THR A 66 -5.37 -27.40 -13.03
C THR A 66 -5.86 -26.80 -11.70
N ILE A 67 -6.79 -25.84 -11.69
CA ILE A 67 -7.52 -25.49 -10.45
C ILE A 67 -8.59 -26.57 -10.14
N ALA A 68 -8.85 -27.46 -11.11
CA ALA A 68 -9.91 -28.45 -11.04
C ALA A 68 -9.48 -29.70 -10.24
N ASN A 69 -9.87 -29.71 -8.97
CA ASN A 69 -10.61 -30.87 -8.45
C ASN A 69 -12.06 -30.91 -8.99
N GLY A 70 -12.37 -30.17 -10.07
CA GLY A 70 -13.69 -30.03 -10.68
C GLY A 70 -14.70 -29.22 -9.85
N SER A 71 -14.31 -28.68 -8.70
CA SER A 71 -15.25 -28.09 -7.72
C SER A 71 -15.31 -26.55 -7.73
N TYR A 72 -14.26 -25.86 -8.18
CA TYR A 72 -14.23 -24.40 -8.18
C TYR A 72 -14.91 -23.83 -9.43
N LYS A 73 -15.90 -22.95 -9.24
CA LYS A 73 -16.57 -22.22 -10.31
C LYS A 73 -15.94 -20.84 -10.48
N SER A 74 -15.34 -20.62 -11.64
CA SER A 74 -14.76 -19.34 -12.07
C SER A 74 -15.77 -18.45 -12.81
N VAL A 75 -15.37 -17.22 -13.13
CA VAL A 75 -16.21 -16.30 -13.93
C VAL A 75 -16.40 -16.85 -15.35
N ARG A 76 -15.36 -17.50 -15.89
CA ARG A 76 -15.36 -18.12 -17.22
C ARG A 76 -16.31 -19.31 -17.32
N ASP A 77 -16.51 -20.06 -16.23
CA ASP A 77 -17.44 -21.19 -16.21
C ASP A 77 -18.91 -20.76 -16.23
N GLU A 78 -19.19 -19.56 -15.76
CA GLU A 78 -20.55 -19.04 -15.65
C GLU A 78 -20.99 -18.25 -16.88
N TRP A 79 -20.06 -17.48 -17.47
CA TRP A 79 -20.32 -16.70 -18.67
C TRP A 79 -19.35 -17.07 -19.80
N PRO A 80 -19.37 -18.32 -20.31
CA PRO A 80 -18.39 -18.83 -21.26
C PRO A 80 -18.42 -18.13 -22.63
N ASP A 81 -19.58 -17.62 -23.04
CA ASP A 81 -19.85 -17.07 -24.38
C ASP A 81 -19.66 -15.55 -24.49
N GLU A 82 -18.99 -14.90 -23.52
CA GLU A 82 -18.74 -13.46 -23.59
C GLU A 82 -17.80 -13.11 -24.77
N PRO A 83 -18.21 -12.25 -25.70
CA PRO A 83 -17.46 -11.95 -26.91
C PRO A 83 -16.19 -11.15 -26.61
N LEU A 84 -15.27 -11.11 -27.57
CA LEU A 84 -14.14 -10.19 -27.53
C LEU A 84 -14.63 -8.74 -27.49
N ILE A 85 -14.07 -7.95 -26.58
CA ILE A 85 -14.40 -6.53 -26.45
C ILE A 85 -13.51 -5.75 -27.41
N PHE A 86 -14.13 -4.82 -28.15
CA PHE A 86 -13.49 -4.08 -29.25
C PHE A 86 -12.86 -4.96 -30.34
N GLY A 87 -13.19 -6.25 -30.40
CA GLY A 87 -12.69 -7.19 -31.41
C GLY A 87 -11.27 -7.70 -31.21
N PHE A 88 -10.59 -7.34 -30.11
CA PHE A 88 -9.22 -7.79 -29.83
C PHE A 88 -8.92 -8.09 -28.36
N MET A 89 -9.73 -7.59 -27.41
CA MET A 89 -9.48 -7.77 -25.99
C MET A 89 -10.33 -8.90 -25.44
N ASP A 90 -9.70 -9.83 -24.73
CA ASP A 90 -10.42 -10.87 -24.00
C ASP A 90 -11.27 -10.22 -22.88
N SER A 91 -12.55 -10.56 -22.83
CA SER A 91 -13.47 -10.09 -21.80
C SER A 91 -12.93 -10.38 -20.40
N TYR A 92 -12.32 -11.54 -20.21
CA TYR A 92 -11.79 -11.97 -18.92
C TYR A 92 -10.64 -11.10 -18.42
N GLU A 93 -9.74 -10.67 -19.32
CA GLU A 93 -8.62 -9.79 -18.96
C GLU A 93 -9.11 -8.41 -18.49
N MET A 94 -10.24 -7.93 -19.04
CA MET A 94 -10.85 -6.66 -18.67
C MET A 94 -11.23 -6.58 -17.18
N ILE A 95 -11.53 -7.70 -16.53
CA ILE A 95 -11.84 -7.77 -15.09
C ILE A 95 -10.67 -7.22 -14.25
N SER A 96 -9.43 -7.47 -14.69
CA SER A 96 -8.22 -6.93 -14.05
C SER A 96 -8.00 -5.48 -14.45
N SER A 97 -8.03 -5.19 -15.76
CA SER A 97 -7.69 -3.87 -16.31
C SER A 97 -8.65 -2.77 -15.84
N ILE A 98 -9.94 -3.08 -15.70
CA ILE A 98 -10.93 -2.08 -15.27
C ILE A 98 -10.74 -1.64 -13.81
N ALA A 99 -10.26 -2.55 -12.95
CA ALA A 99 -9.93 -2.21 -11.57
C ALA A 99 -8.67 -1.30 -11.52
N PHE A 100 -7.66 -1.60 -12.35
CA PHE A 100 -6.51 -0.71 -12.50
C PHE A 100 -6.90 0.67 -13.05
N LEU A 101 -7.84 0.72 -14.00
CA LEU A 101 -8.38 1.98 -14.50
C LEU A 101 -9.12 2.77 -13.41
N GLY A 102 -9.93 2.10 -12.59
CA GLY A 102 -10.58 2.70 -11.44
C GLY A 102 -9.57 3.30 -10.46
N ASN A 103 -8.49 2.56 -10.16
CA ASN A 103 -7.40 3.04 -9.31
C ASN A 103 -6.68 4.25 -9.92
N LEU A 104 -6.38 4.21 -11.23
CA LEU A 104 -5.71 5.30 -11.94
C LEU A 104 -6.52 6.61 -11.89
N LEU A 105 -7.84 6.53 -12.09
CA LEU A 105 -8.71 7.70 -12.15
C LEU A 105 -9.06 8.26 -10.76
N PHE A 106 -9.25 7.38 -9.77
CA PHE A 106 -9.87 7.76 -8.50
C PHE A 106 -9.07 7.37 -7.25
N GLY A 107 -8.10 6.44 -7.32
CA GLY A 107 -7.36 5.94 -6.14
C GLY A 107 -6.48 6.99 -5.43
N THR A 108 -6.07 8.05 -6.14
CA THR A 108 -5.30 9.16 -5.56
C THR A 108 -6.16 10.21 -4.86
N ILE A 109 -7.45 10.32 -5.22
CA ILE A 109 -8.35 11.35 -4.70
C ILE A 109 -8.49 11.29 -3.18
N PRO A 110 -8.68 10.11 -2.55
CA PRO A 110 -8.82 10.05 -1.10
C PRO A 110 -7.57 10.50 -0.35
N ASN A 111 -6.36 10.29 -0.92
CA ASN A 111 -5.12 10.77 -0.34
C ASN A 111 -5.11 12.30 -0.30
N LEU A 112 -5.47 12.96 -1.42
CA LEU A 112 -5.57 14.43 -1.50
C LEU A 112 -6.65 14.99 -0.58
N LEU A 113 -7.82 14.33 -0.50
CA LEU A 113 -8.92 14.76 0.35
C LEU A 113 -8.62 14.55 1.84
N SER A 114 -7.70 13.64 2.18
CA SER A 114 -7.36 13.32 3.57
C SER A 114 -6.68 14.48 4.30
N ASP A 115 -5.96 15.35 3.59
CA ASP A 115 -5.32 16.52 4.16
C ASP A 115 -6.34 17.56 4.64
N ARG A 116 -7.51 17.60 4.00
CA ARG A 116 -8.62 18.48 4.38
C ARG A 116 -9.53 17.86 5.43
N TYR A 117 -9.96 16.62 5.20
CA TYR A 117 -11.05 15.99 5.97
C TYR A 117 -10.57 15.03 7.07
N GLY A 118 -9.28 14.72 7.12
CA GLY A 118 -8.67 13.80 8.08
C GLY A 118 -8.46 12.42 7.49
N ARG A 119 -7.42 11.74 7.99
CA ARG A 119 -6.97 10.44 7.47
C ARG A 119 -7.93 9.34 7.88
N ARG A 120 -8.35 9.32 9.15
CA ARG A 120 -9.26 8.30 9.69
C ARG A 120 -10.62 8.31 9.00
N LYS A 121 -11.24 9.49 8.82
CA LYS A 121 -12.57 9.59 8.21
C LYS A 121 -12.56 9.09 6.77
N LEU A 122 -11.57 9.50 5.97
CA LEU A 122 -11.46 9.11 4.57
C LEU A 122 -11.16 7.61 4.44
N LEU A 123 -10.31 7.06 5.31
CA LEU A 123 -10.08 5.60 5.34
C LEU A 123 -11.36 4.81 5.59
N VAL A 124 -12.20 5.24 6.53
CA VAL A 124 -13.49 4.57 6.79
C VAL A 124 -14.39 4.64 5.55
N VAL A 125 -14.49 5.80 4.90
CA VAL A 125 -15.29 5.96 3.67
C VAL A 125 -14.79 5.04 2.55
N ILE A 126 -13.48 4.99 2.32
CA ILE A 126 -12.87 4.13 1.31
C ILE A 126 -13.18 2.66 1.58
N LEU A 127 -13.02 2.20 2.83
CA LEU A 127 -13.32 0.82 3.20
C LEU A 127 -14.80 0.48 2.99
N PHE A 128 -15.72 1.40 3.30
CA PHE A 128 -17.14 1.20 2.97
C PHE A 128 -17.41 1.17 1.47
N CYS A 129 -16.72 1.99 0.67
CA CYS A 129 -16.81 1.91 -0.79
C CYS A 129 -16.33 0.53 -1.31
N ILE A 130 -15.24 0.00 -0.75
CA ILE A 130 -14.76 -1.37 -1.08
C ILE A 130 -15.81 -2.41 -0.71
N VAL A 131 -16.41 -2.33 0.49
CA VAL A 131 -17.49 -3.24 0.91
C VAL A 131 -18.67 -3.22 -0.08
N ILE A 132 -19.10 -2.03 -0.50
CA ILE A 132 -20.20 -1.88 -1.47
C ILE A 132 -19.80 -2.48 -2.82
N ALA A 133 -18.59 -2.21 -3.30
CA ALA A 133 -18.07 -2.76 -4.55
C ALA A 133 -17.98 -4.30 -4.49
N ASP A 134 -17.52 -4.86 -3.38
CA ASP A 134 -17.44 -6.30 -3.14
C ASP A 134 -18.83 -6.96 -3.14
N ILE A 135 -19.83 -6.31 -2.55
CA ILE A 135 -21.22 -6.78 -2.58
C ILE A 135 -21.74 -6.77 -4.03
N ILE A 136 -21.47 -5.71 -4.79
CA ILE A 136 -21.87 -5.63 -6.21
C ILE A 136 -21.22 -6.77 -7.01
N CYS A 137 -19.92 -7.04 -6.82
CA CYS A 137 -19.20 -8.12 -7.47
C CYS A 137 -19.74 -9.49 -7.06
N ALA A 138 -19.91 -9.74 -5.76
CA ALA A 138 -20.36 -11.02 -5.21
C ALA A 138 -21.77 -11.39 -5.68
N PHE A 139 -22.67 -10.41 -5.81
CA PHE A 139 -24.05 -10.62 -6.26
C PHE A 139 -24.29 -10.25 -7.73
N ALA A 140 -23.23 -10.09 -8.52
CA ALA A 140 -23.37 -9.70 -9.92
C ALA A 140 -24.22 -10.72 -10.70
N PRO A 141 -25.38 -10.32 -11.26
CA PRO A 141 -26.25 -11.20 -12.05
C PRO A 141 -25.80 -11.31 -13.51
N ALA A 142 -24.92 -10.41 -13.95
CA ALA A 142 -24.39 -10.35 -15.31
C ALA A 142 -22.95 -9.87 -15.30
N PHE A 143 -22.19 -10.26 -16.33
CA PHE A 143 -20.78 -9.91 -16.50
C PHE A 143 -20.52 -8.40 -16.37
N TRP A 144 -21.32 -7.56 -17.03
CA TRP A 144 -21.13 -6.10 -16.98
C TRP A 144 -21.37 -5.48 -15.59
N VAL A 145 -22.19 -6.11 -14.74
CA VAL A 145 -22.36 -5.68 -13.34
C VAL A 145 -21.07 -5.97 -12.55
N LEU A 146 -20.42 -7.10 -12.80
CA LEU A 146 -19.11 -7.41 -12.23
C LEU A 146 -18.06 -6.38 -12.67
N ILE A 147 -18.05 -5.97 -13.94
CA ILE A 147 -17.12 -4.96 -14.45
C ILE A 147 -17.30 -3.61 -13.76
N VAL A 148 -18.55 -3.16 -13.56
CA VAL A 148 -18.83 -1.94 -12.79
C VAL A 148 -18.38 -2.09 -11.34
N GLY A 149 -18.68 -3.22 -10.70
CA GLY A 149 -18.22 -3.51 -9.35
C GLY A 149 -16.70 -3.46 -9.23
N ARG A 150 -15.97 -4.06 -10.17
CA ARG A 150 -14.50 -4.07 -10.23
C ARG A 150 -13.90 -2.68 -10.43
N PHE A 151 -14.51 -1.85 -11.27
CA PHE A 151 -14.12 -0.46 -11.43
C PHE A 151 -14.21 0.31 -10.10
N LEU A 152 -15.34 0.16 -9.40
CA LEU A 152 -15.57 0.78 -8.10
C LEU A 152 -14.60 0.25 -7.03
N GLN A 153 -14.34 -1.06 -7.03
CA GLN A 153 -13.40 -1.70 -6.12
C GLN A 153 -12.01 -1.08 -6.30
N GLY A 154 -11.55 -0.97 -7.55
CA GLY A 154 -10.27 -0.36 -7.93
C GLY A 154 -10.10 1.09 -7.44
N SER A 155 -11.18 1.88 -7.45
CA SER A 155 -11.15 3.27 -6.95
C SER A 155 -10.87 3.38 -5.44
N GLY A 156 -11.04 2.28 -4.69
CA GLY A 156 -10.82 2.21 -3.25
C GLY A 156 -9.38 1.89 -2.83
N ILE A 157 -8.48 1.52 -3.76
CA ILE A 157 -7.08 1.28 -3.40
C ILE A 157 -6.41 2.62 -3.12
N ALA A 158 -6.09 2.88 -1.86
CA ALA A 158 -5.40 4.10 -1.46
C ALA A 158 -4.32 3.79 -0.43
N SER A 159 -3.14 4.37 -0.61
CA SER A 159 -2.02 4.29 0.34
C SER A 159 -2.25 5.09 1.64
N LEU A 160 -3.48 5.52 1.89
CA LEU A 160 -3.83 6.43 2.98
C LEU A 160 -3.60 5.81 4.36
N ASN A 161 -3.73 4.48 4.49
CA ASN A 161 -3.49 3.77 5.75
C ASN A 161 -2.00 3.71 6.09
N PHE A 162 -1.14 3.62 5.08
CA PHE A 162 0.31 3.75 5.27
C PHE A 162 0.68 5.14 5.79
N VAL A 163 0.17 6.21 5.17
CA VAL A 163 0.38 7.59 5.63
C VAL A 163 -0.14 7.77 7.06
N HIS A 164 -1.36 7.32 7.33
CA HIS A 164 -1.97 7.40 8.65
C HIS A 164 -1.16 6.66 9.72
N CYS A 165 -0.59 5.49 9.39
CA CYS A 165 0.31 4.76 10.27
C CYS A 165 1.59 5.55 10.56
N MET A 166 2.27 6.06 9.52
CA MET A 166 3.56 6.75 9.66
C MET A 166 3.48 8.07 10.41
N GLU A 167 2.32 8.74 10.34
CA GLU A 167 2.01 9.94 11.13
C GLU A 167 1.64 9.61 12.59
N SER A 168 1.20 8.39 12.88
CA SER A 168 0.71 8.00 14.21
C SER A 168 1.75 7.30 15.08
N ILE A 169 2.96 7.06 14.57
CA ILE A 169 4.04 6.35 15.26
C ILE A 169 5.34 7.15 15.25
N ALA A 170 6.21 6.84 16.22
CA ALA A 170 7.54 7.43 16.30
C ALA A 170 8.40 7.09 15.06
N PRO A 171 9.27 8.01 14.59
CA PRO A 171 10.17 7.77 13.47
C PRO A 171 11.00 6.48 13.60
N GLY A 172 11.49 6.18 14.81
CA GLY A 172 12.29 4.96 15.06
C GLY A 172 11.52 3.63 14.96
N SER A 173 10.19 3.65 14.84
CA SER A 173 9.34 2.46 14.65
C SER A 173 8.85 2.30 13.21
N ARG A 174 9.08 3.28 12.33
CA ARG A 174 8.58 3.29 10.94
C ARG A 174 9.10 2.13 10.10
N PHE A 175 10.37 1.74 10.26
CA PHE A 175 10.92 0.58 9.56
C PHE A 175 10.14 -0.71 9.88
N LEU A 176 9.85 -0.93 11.17
CA LEU A 176 9.08 -2.11 11.58
C LEU A 176 7.64 -2.05 11.07
N ALA A 177 7.05 -0.86 10.97
CA ALA A 177 5.75 -0.68 10.35
C ALA A 177 5.79 -1.08 8.86
N SER A 178 6.77 -0.59 8.09
CA SER A 178 6.94 -0.99 6.68
C SER A 178 7.09 -2.52 6.52
N CYS A 179 7.87 -3.17 7.37
CA CYS A 179 7.97 -4.64 7.39
C CYS A 179 6.62 -5.32 7.72
N GLY A 180 5.84 -4.74 8.64
CA GLY A 180 4.49 -5.18 8.95
C GLY A 180 3.56 -5.10 7.74
N PHE A 181 3.55 -3.97 7.04
CA PHE A 181 2.76 -3.80 5.81
C PHE A 181 3.14 -4.83 4.75
N GLY A 182 4.44 -5.07 4.53
CA GLY A 182 4.92 -6.11 3.61
C GLY A 182 4.50 -7.53 4.02
N LEU A 183 4.56 -7.85 5.32
CA LEU A 183 4.11 -9.14 5.84
C LEU A 183 2.61 -9.35 5.60
N PHE A 184 1.79 -8.35 5.94
CA PHE A 184 0.35 -8.44 5.77
C PHE A 184 -0.07 -8.42 4.30
N TRP A 185 0.67 -7.73 3.43
CA TRP A 185 0.51 -7.86 1.98
C TRP A 185 0.67 -9.31 1.53
N THR A 186 1.78 -9.95 1.93
CA THR A 186 2.05 -11.35 1.59
C THR A 186 1.01 -12.30 2.17
N ILE A 187 0.53 -12.05 3.40
CA ILE A 187 -0.56 -12.85 3.98
C ILE A 187 -1.83 -12.71 3.14
N GLY A 188 -2.27 -11.49 2.85
CA GLY A 188 -3.46 -11.24 2.04
C GLY A 188 -3.35 -11.82 0.63
N TYR A 189 -2.16 -11.73 0.03
CA TYR A 189 -1.85 -12.38 -1.25
C TYR A 189 -2.06 -13.89 -1.13
N CYS A 190 -1.36 -14.56 -0.22
CA CYS A 190 -1.35 -16.02 -0.12
C CYS A 190 -2.70 -16.61 0.31
N MET A 191 -3.57 -15.84 0.97
CA MET A 191 -4.88 -16.31 1.44
C MET A 191 -5.89 -16.55 0.31
N VAL A 192 -5.72 -15.95 -0.87
CA VAL A 192 -6.66 -16.13 -1.99
C VAL A 192 -6.74 -17.58 -2.47
N ALA A 193 -5.60 -18.29 -2.52
CA ALA A 193 -5.55 -19.68 -2.95
C ALA A 193 -6.34 -20.63 -2.02
N PRO A 194 -6.08 -20.69 -0.70
CA PRO A 194 -6.86 -21.54 0.20
C PRO A 194 -8.33 -21.11 0.29
N GLU A 195 -8.63 -19.81 0.19
CA GLU A 195 -10.01 -19.34 0.12
C GLU A 195 -10.74 -19.93 -1.08
N ALA A 196 -10.15 -19.84 -2.28
CA ALA A 196 -10.73 -20.38 -3.51
C ALA A 196 -11.00 -21.89 -3.39
N LEU A 197 -10.06 -22.65 -2.79
CA LEU A 197 -10.21 -24.09 -2.57
C LEU A 197 -11.32 -24.45 -1.58
N VAL A 198 -11.53 -23.64 -0.54
CA VAL A 198 -12.53 -23.90 0.51
C VAL A 198 -13.94 -23.50 0.06
N VAL A 199 -14.10 -22.34 -0.59
CA VAL A 199 -15.42 -21.79 -0.93
C VAL A 199 -15.95 -22.26 -2.28
N GLY A 200 -15.09 -22.71 -3.19
CA GLY A 200 -15.48 -23.32 -4.45
C GLY A 200 -16.18 -22.40 -5.46
N SER A 201 -16.25 -21.09 -5.22
CA SER A 201 -16.90 -20.14 -6.14
C SER A 201 -16.29 -18.75 -6.04
N TRP A 202 -16.02 -18.14 -7.18
CA TRP A 202 -15.45 -16.80 -7.31
C TRP A 202 -16.21 -15.72 -6.52
N ARG A 203 -17.54 -15.83 -6.43
CA ARG A 203 -18.39 -14.88 -5.67
C ARG A 203 -18.03 -14.80 -4.18
N TRP A 204 -17.68 -15.93 -3.58
CA TRP A 204 -17.36 -15.97 -2.16
C TRP A 204 -16.01 -15.33 -1.85
N ILE A 205 -15.09 -15.26 -2.82
CA ILE A 205 -13.82 -14.52 -2.67
C ILE A 205 -14.11 -13.03 -2.45
N PHE A 206 -15.03 -12.44 -3.22
CA PHE A 206 -15.51 -11.08 -2.99
C PHE A 206 -16.26 -10.94 -1.66
N GLY A 207 -17.11 -11.92 -1.31
CA GLY A 207 -17.84 -11.92 -0.05
C GLY A 207 -16.92 -11.92 1.17
N ILE A 208 -15.88 -12.75 1.18
CA ILE A 208 -14.88 -12.81 2.26
C ILE A 208 -14.10 -11.50 2.33
N ASN A 209 -13.63 -10.99 1.19
CA ASN A 209 -12.94 -9.70 1.12
C ASN A 209 -13.81 -8.56 1.67
N GLY A 210 -15.10 -8.52 1.30
CA GLY A 210 -16.06 -7.52 1.77
C GLY A 210 -16.32 -7.61 3.27
N ILE A 211 -16.41 -8.83 3.83
CA ILE A 211 -16.52 -9.02 5.28
C ILE A 211 -15.26 -8.54 6.00
N ALA A 212 -14.07 -8.85 5.46
CA ALA A 212 -12.80 -8.40 6.02
C ALA A 212 -12.65 -6.87 5.95
N ALA A 213 -13.04 -6.24 4.82
CA ALA A 213 -13.07 -4.80 4.63
C ALA A 213 -14.04 -4.13 5.60
N LEU A 214 -15.22 -4.70 5.83
CA LEU A 214 -16.21 -4.19 6.78
C LEU A 214 -15.68 -4.26 8.22
N ALA A 215 -15.07 -5.39 8.61
CA ALA A 215 -14.43 -5.52 9.91
C ALA A 215 -13.32 -4.47 10.10
N CYS A 216 -12.49 -4.25 9.08
CA CYS A 216 -11.48 -3.19 9.08
C CYS A 216 -12.09 -1.79 9.20
N ALA A 217 -13.20 -1.52 8.50
CA ALA A 217 -13.90 -0.24 8.56
C ALA A 217 -14.42 0.04 9.98
N LEU A 218 -15.02 -0.97 10.61
CA LEU A 218 -15.53 -0.87 11.99
C LEU A 218 -14.39 -0.68 13.00
N VAL A 219 -13.29 -1.42 12.86
CA VAL A 219 -12.10 -1.26 13.71
C VAL A 219 -11.50 0.14 13.56
N GLN A 220 -11.34 0.63 12.32
CA GLN A 220 -10.86 1.98 12.03
C GLN A 220 -11.78 3.05 12.61
N LEU A 221 -13.10 2.86 12.49
CA LEU A 221 -14.11 3.79 12.97
C LEU A 221 -14.18 3.81 14.50
N LEU A 222 -14.00 2.69 15.19
CA LEU A 222 -14.25 2.61 16.64
C LEU A 222 -12.97 2.74 17.47
N LEU A 223 -11.85 2.22 16.98
CA LEU A 223 -10.65 2.01 17.79
C LEU A 223 -9.49 2.93 17.44
N VAL A 224 -9.32 3.28 16.17
CA VAL A 224 -8.17 4.07 15.72
C VAL A 224 -8.46 5.57 15.89
N PRO A 225 -7.59 6.35 16.57
CA PRO A 225 -7.73 7.80 16.65
C PRO A 225 -7.34 8.50 15.34
N GLU A 226 -7.62 9.79 15.23
CA GLU A 226 -7.15 10.59 14.07
C GLU A 226 -5.64 10.82 14.14
N SER A 227 -5.00 11.07 12.99
CA SER A 227 -3.57 11.35 12.94
C SER A 227 -3.20 12.55 13.83
N PRO A 228 -2.17 12.45 14.68
CA PRO A 228 -1.78 13.53 15.56
C PRO A 228 -1.21 14.73 14.77
N TYR A 229 -0.50 14.50 13.66
CA TYR A 229 -0.08 15.57 12.74
C TYR A 229 -1.27 16.30 12.13
N TYR A 230 -2.32 15.58 11.69
CA TYR A 230 -3.55 16.20 11.20
C TYR A 230 -4.23 17.06 12.29
N CYS A 231 -4.26 16.57 13.54
CA CYS A 231 -4.89 17.29 14.64
C CYS A 231 -4.17 18.61 14.93
N VAL A 232 -2.85 18.61 14.93
CA VAL A 232 -2.04 19.82 15.08
C VAL A 232 -2.23 20.75 13.88
N ALA A 233 -2.17 20.21 12.66
CA ALA A 233 -2.38 20.98 11.44
C ALA A 233 -3.75 21.66 11.37
N GLN A 234 -4.80 21.06 11.92
CA GLN A 234 -6.14 21.66 11.99
C GLN A 234 -6.40 22.47 13.26
N ASN A 235 -5.41 22.59 14.16
CA ASN A 235 -5.56 23.21 15.47
C ASN A 235 -6.73 22.61 16.30
N ASP A 236 -6.95 21.29 16.19
CA ASP A 236 -8.07 20.58 16.81
C ASP A 236 -7.63 19.85 18.08
N ARG A 237 -7.70 20.57 19.20
CA ARG A 237 -7.36 20.05 20.53
C ARG A 237 -8.17 18.83 20.94
N ASN A 238 -9.47 18.80 20.63
CA ASN A 238 -10.36 17.70 21.04
C ASN A 238 -9.94 16.36 20.39
N LYS A 239 -9.57 16.38 19.11
CA LYS A 239 -9.08 15.17 18.43
C LYS A 239 -7.71 14.75 18.94
N LEU A 240 -6.81 15.71 19.21
CA LEU A 240 -5.49 15.44 19.78
C LEU A 240 -5.59 14.81 21.19
N GLU A 241 -6.44 15.36 22.06
CA GLU A 241 -6.76 14.76 23.37
C GLU A 241 -7.35 13.35 23.21
N GLY A 242 -8.19 13.13 22.18
CA GLY A 242 -8.71 11.82 21.83
C GLY A 242 -7.61 10.79 21.47
N PHE A 243 -6.59 11.21 20.74
CA PHE A 243 -5.41 10.40 20.43
C PHE A 243 -4.63 10.04 21.70
N VAL A 244 -4.30 11.05 22.53
CA VAL A 244 -3.57 10.86 23.79
C VAL A 244 -4.35 9.94 24.73
N ARG A 245 -5.64 10.19 24.94
CA ARG A 245 -6.49 9.35 25.80
C ARG A 245 -6.52 7.90 25.34
N ARG A 246 -6.57 7.65 24.02
CA ARG A 246 -6.53 6.30 23.47
C ARG A 246 -5.18 5.64 23.72
N SER A 247 -4.09 6.37 23.50
CA SER A 247 -2.73 5.91 23.77
C SER A 247 -2.55 5.55 25.25
N GLN A 248 -3.01 6.41 26.16
CA GLN A 248 -2.97 6.18 27.61
C GLN A 248 -3.77 4.93 28.02
N TRP A 249 -4.96 4.74 27.46
CA TRP A 249 -5.82 3.60 27.74
C TRP A 249 -5.16 2.27 27.31
N ILE A 250 -4.59 2.20 26.11
CA ILE A 250 -3.93 0.99 25.60
C ILE A 250 -2.61 0.72 26.32
N ASN A 251 -1.80 1.76 26.54
CA ASN A 251 -0.50 1.64 27.18
C ASN A 251 -0.58 1.46 28.71
N ARG A 252 -1.75 1.72 29.31
CA ARG A 252 -1.94 1.77 30.77
C ARG A 252 -0.94 2.70 31.45
N ARG A 253 -0.66 3.84 30.81
CA ARG A 253 0.29 4.87 31.27
C ARG A 253 -0.34 6.25 31.10
N SER A 254 -0.14 7.14 32.05
CA SER A 254 -0.51 8.55 31.93
C SER A 254 0.65 9.35 31.33
N TYR A 255 0.29 10.32 30.50
CA TYR A 255 1.21 11.29 29.92
C TYR A 255 0.79 12.67 30.41
N ASP A 256 1.72 13.44 30.96
CA ASP A 256 1.48 14.86 31.23
C ASP A 256 1.83 15.62 29.94
N VAL A 257 0.81 16.04 29.20
CA VAL A 257 0.94 16.65 27.88
C VAL A 257 0.48 18.10 27.95
N ASP A 258 1.34 19.00 27.49
CA ASP A 258 0.98 20.39 27.28
C ASP A 258 0.37 20.58 25.87
N PHE A 259 -0.94 20.44 25.78
CA PHE A 259 -1.64 20.58 24.50
C PHE A 259 -1.47 21.98 23.90
N ASP A 260 -1.41 23.02 24.73
CA ASP A 260 -1.32 24.40 24.27
C ASP A 260 0.10 24.72 23.76
N ALA A 261 1.14 24.12 24.34
CA ALA A 261 2.50 24.20 23.80
C ALA A 261 2.64 23.50 22.44
N ILE A 262 2.05 22.32 22.27
CA ILE A 262 2.09 21.57 20.99
C ILE A 262 1.37 22.33 19.88
N LEU A 263 0.22 22.95 20.20
CA LEU A 263 -0.58 23.69 19.23
C LEU A 263 -0.02 25.09 18.93
N SER A 264 0.57 25.77 19.91
CA SER A 264 1.12 27.13 19.74
C SER A 264 2.38 27.16 18.88
N LYS A 265 3.18 26.10 18.86
CA LYS A 265 4.39 26.00 18.01
C LYS A 265 4.06 26.10 16.50
N LYS A 266 2.83 25.75 16.12
CA LYS A 266 2.32 25.96 14.77
C LYS A 266 2.21 27.45 14.44
N ASN A 267 1.70 28.28 15.37
CA ASN A 267 1.49 29.71 15.10
C ASN A 267 2.81 30.44 14.80
N THR A 268 3.92 30.00 15.39
CA THR A 268 5.24 30.61 15.17
C THR A 268 5.90 30.19 13.86
N GLU A 269 5.61 28.99 13.34
CA GLU A 269 6.11 28.52 12.03
C GLU A 269 5.17 28.91 10.88
N SER A 270 3.88 29.12 11.14
CA SER A 270 2.88 29.47 10.11
C SER A 270 2.81 30.96 9.77
N ASP A 271 3.40 31.84 10.58
CA ASP A 271 3.43 33.27 10.28
C ASP A 271 4.44 33.62 9.15
N ASP A 272 5.40 32.72 8.82
CA ASP A 272 6.38 32.94 7.75
C ASP A 272 6.17 32.05 6.49
N GLU A 273 5.40 30.96 6.58
CA GLU A 273 5.04 30.13 5.41
C GLU A 273 3.52 29.96 5.31
N GLU A 274 2.87 30.92 4.63
CA GLU A 274 1.57 30.65 4.01
C GLU A 274 1.75 29.40 3.14
N LEU A 275 1.12 28.29 3.53
CA LEU A 275 1.06 27.06 2.75
C LEU A 275 0.32 27.38 1.46
N THR A 276 1.03 27.93 0.48
CA THR A 276 0.48 28.27 -0.83
C THR A 276 -0.06 26.97 -1.39
N VAL A 277 -1.38 26.87 -1.47
CA VAL A 277 -2.03 25.76 -2.16
C VAL A 277 -1.63 25.93 -3.63
N VAL A 278 -0.49 25.37 -4.00
CA VAL A 278 0.00 25.38 -5.37
C VAL A 278 -1.09 24.73 -6.18
N THR A 279 -1.76 25.52 -7.01
CA THR A 279 -2.80 24.96 -7.87
C THR A 279 -2.14 23.99 -8.84
N VAL A 280 -2.85 22.94 -9.25
CA VAL A 280 -2.35 21.96 -10.23
C VAL A 280 -1.77 22.67 -11.47
N GLY A 281 -2.36 23.80 -11.87
CA GLY A 281 -1.85 24.64 -12.95
C GLY A 281 -0.48 25.29 -12.68
N GLU A 282 -0.22 25.73 -11.45
CA GLU A 282 1.07 26.29 -11.04
C GLU A 282 2.16 25.22 -10.94
N SER A 283 1.84 24.04 -10.40
CA SER A 283 2.76 22.89 -10.38
C SER A 283 3.11 22.45 -11.80
N LEU A 284 2.12 22.35 -12.69
CA LEU A 284 2.34 22.01 -14.10
C LEU A 284 3.18 23.09 -14.80
N SER A 285 2.89 24.37 -14.56
CA SER A 285 3.70 25.47 -15.11
C SER A 285 5.15 25.41 -14.64
N TYR A 286 5.39 25.10 -13.36
CA TYR A 286 6.73 24.93 -12.81
C TYR A 286 7.47 23.75 -13.46
N LEU A 287 6.80 22.61 -13.66
CA LEU A 287 7.38 21.44 -14.32
C LEU A 287 7.80 21.76 -15.76
N PHE A 288 6.95 22.42 -16.54
CA PHE A 288 7.30 22.81 -17.93
C PHE A 288 8.40 23.86 -18.00
N LYS A 289 8.53 24.73 -16.99
CA LYS A 289 9.62 25.71 -16.88
C LYS A 289 10.97 25.07 -16.50
N ASN A 290 10.95 23.92 -15.83
CA ASN A 290 12.14 23.22 -15.35
C ASN A 290 12.31 21.87 -16.06
N PRO A 291 12.85 21.85 -17.30
CA PRO A 291 12.98 20.64 -18.10
C PRO A 291 13.74 19.49 -17.41
N PRO A 292 14.79 19.70 -16.58
CA PRO A 292 15.43 18.60 -15.86
C PRO A 292 14.51 17.89 -14.86
N VAL A 293 13.66 18.64 -14.16
CA VAL A 293 12.70 18.09 -13.19
C VAL A 293 11.60 17.33 -13.93
N LEU A 294 11.11 17.88 -15.04
CA LEU A 294 10.15 17.20 -15.90
C LEU A 294 10.73 15.89 -16.47
N LEU A 295 11.98 15.91 -16.94
CA LEU A 295 12.66 14.71 -17.43
C LEU A 295 12.78 13.66 -16.33
N LEU A 296 13.19 14.05 -15.12
CA LEU A 296 13.30 13.15 -13.97
C LEU A 296 11.93 12.53 -13.62
N LEU A 297 10.87 13.34 -13.59
CA LEU A 297 9.50 12.89 -13.34
C LEU A 297 9.04 11.88 -14.41
N LEU A 298 9.31 12.16 -15.69
CA LEU A 298 8.97 11.24 -16.79
C LEU A 298 9.75 9.93 -16.70
N MET A 299 11.04 9.98 -16.35
CA MET A 299 11.87 8.78 -16.17
C MET A 299 11.39 7.93 -15.00
N MET A 300 11.11 8.54 -13.85
CA MET A 300 10.57 7.85 -12.68
C MET A 300 9.16 7.31 -12.94
N GLY A 301 8.30 8.10 -13.59
CA GLY A 301 6.96 7.66 -13.98
C GLY A 301 6.98 6.47 -14.93
N TYR A 302 7.88 6.47 -15.93
CA TYR A 302 8.09 5.32 -16.80
C TYR A 302 8.58 4.08 -16.01
N ALA A 303 9.55 4.25 -15.11
CA ALA A 303 10.06 3.17 -14.28
C ALA A 303 8.96 2.56 -13.39
N GLU A 304 8.11 3.38 -12.79
CA GLU A 304 6.95 2.93 -12.00
C GLU A 304 5.93 2.18 -12.86
N ILE A 305 5.56 2.72 -14.02
CA ILE A 305 4.63 2.04 -14.94
C ILE A 305 5.19 0.69 -15.38
N ALA A 306 6.44 0.64 -15.81
CA ALA A 306 7.09 -0.59 -16.26
C ALA A 306 7.18 -1.64 -15.14
N THR A 307 7.49 -1.19 -13.91
CA THR A 307 7.56 -2.05 -12.74
C THR A 307 6.20 -2.59 -12.35
N MET A 308 5.17 -1.73 -12.29
CA MET A 308 3.79 -2.13 -12.00
C MET A 308 3.24 -3.11 -13.03
N LEU A 309 3.46 -2.84 -14.32
CA LEU A 309 3.01 -3.72 -15.39
C LEU A 309 3.67 -5.10 -15.29
N SER A 310 4.98 -5.14 -15.05
CA SER A 310 5.73 -6.39 -14.88
C SER A 310 5.29 -7.15 -13.62
N TYR A 311 5.15 -6.43 -12.50
CA TYR A 311 4.70 -6.99 -11.23
C TYR A 311 3.31 -7.61 -11.33
N ALA A 312 2.34 -6.87 -11.88
CA ALA A 312 0.97 -7.32 -12.05
C ALA A 312 0.89 -8.50 -13.04
N GLY A 313 1.62 -8.43 -14.16
CA GLY A 313 1.69 -9.51 -15.14
C GLY A 313 2.18 -10.82 -14.54
N ILE A 314 3.30 -10.81 -13.83
CA ILE A 314 3.84 -12.01 -13.17
C ILE A 314 2.90 -12.49 -12.06
N SER A 315 2.30 -11.59 -11.28
CA SER A 315 1.35 -11.97 -10.23
C SER A 315 0.12 -12.68 -10.78
N LEU A 316 -0.51 -12.10 -11.79
CA LEU A 316 -1.77 -12.61 -12.34
C LEU A 316 -1.56 -13.87 -13.19
N ALA A 317 -0.40 -14.00 -13.84
CA ALA A 317 -0.04 -15.20 -14.60
C ALA A 317 0.44 -16.37 -13.72
N SER A 318 0.59 -16.19 -12.40
CA SER A 318 1.11 -17.25 -11.53
C SER A 318 0.21 -18.49 -11.44
N THR A 319 -1.10 -18.34 -11.68
CA THR A 319 -2.05 -19.45 -11.77
C THR A 319 -2.14 -20.07 -13.16
N SER A 320 -1.59 -19.41 -14.19
CA SER A 320 -1.64 -19.82 -15.60
C SER A 320 -0.37 -20.51 -16.09
N LEU A 321 0.53 -20.86 -15.17
CA LEU A 321 1.77 -21.55 -15.53
C LEU A 321 1.45 -23.01 -15.90
N ASP A 322 1.91 -23.45 -17.07
CA ASP A 322 1.79 -24.84 -17.55
C ASP A 322 2.68 -25.84 -16.76
N VAL A 323 3.11 -25.47 -15.56
CA VAL A 323 4.18 -26.12 -14.82
C VAL A 323 3.79 -26.19 -13.34
N GLY A 324 3.73 -27.40 -12.78
CA GLY A 324 3.46 -27.60 -11.35
C GLY A 324 1.99 -27.35 -10.98
N ASP A 325 1.74 -27.17 -9.68
CA ASP A 325 0.40 -26.89 -9.15
C ASP A 325 0.15 -25.37 -9.11
N ALA A 326 -0.94 -24.93 -9.72
CA ALA A 326 -1.29 -23.51 -9.86
C ALA A 326 -1.46 -22.80 -8.49
N ASN A 327 -2.01 -23.48 -7.49
CA ASN A 327 -2.21 -22.90 -6.16
C ASN A 327 -0.87 -22.70 -5.46
N TRP A 328 0.02 -23.69 -5.55
CA TRP A 328 1.38 -23.57 -5.00
C TRP A 328 2.20 -22.51 -5.73
N ASN A 329 2.11 -22.42 -7.06
CA ASN A 329 2.80 -21.37 -7.82
C ASN A 329 2.37 -19.97 -7.37
N PHE A 330 1.07 -19.77 -7.16
CA PHE A 330 0.50 -18.52 -6.67
C PHE A 330 0.96 -18.20 -5.23
N VAL A 331 0.86 -19.18 -4.31
CA VAL A 331 1.28 -18.99 -2.91
C VAL A 331 2.78 -18.72 -2.81
N LEU A 332 3.61 -19.46 -3.55
CA LEU A 332 5.06 -19.23 -3.59
C LEU A 332 5.39 -17.85 -4.16
N SER A 333 4.65 -17.39 -5.17
CA SER A 333 4.81 -16.04 -5.73
C SER A 333 4.55 -14.95 -4.68
N GLY A 334 3.55 -15.13 -3.81
CA GLY A 334 3.28 -14.22 -2.69
C GLY A 334 4.33 -14.29 -1.58
N ILE A 335 4.77 -15.49 -1.19
CA ILE A 335 5.78 -15.70 -0.13
C ILE A 335 7.09 -15.00 -0.48
N VAL A 336 7.49 -15.03 -1.75
CA VAL A 336 8.75 -14.45 -2.24
C VAL A 336 8.77 -12.91 -2.14
N GLU A 337 7.62 -12.25 -2.04
CA GLU A 337 7.55 -10.79 -1.87
C GLU A 337 8.07 -10.33 -0.50
N PHE A 338 7.84 -11.11 0.56
CA PHE A 338 8.25 -10.71 1.91
C PHE A 338 9.77 -10.59 2.09
N PRO A 339 10.59 -11.58 1.67
CA PRO A 339 12.04 -11.42 1.62
C PRO A 339 12.47 -10.21 0.79
N ALA A 340 11.82 -9.94 -0.36
CA ALA A 340 12.14 -8.78 -1.20
C ALA A 340 11.92 -7.46 -0.43
N TYR A 341 10.81 -7.35 0.31
CA TYR A 341 10.51 -6.20 1.18
C TYR A 341 11.54 -5.97 2.28
N CYS A 342 12.15 -7.03 2.81
CA CYS A 342 13.16 -6.91 3.88
C CYS A 342 14.57 -6.64 3.35
N VAL A 343 14.88 -7.15 2.16
CA VAL A 343 16.23 -7.10 1.58
C VAL A 343 16.47 -5.79 0.82
N ALA A 344 15.51 -5.32 0.02
CA ALA A 344 15.69 -4.15 -0.83
C ALA A 344 16.10 -2.86 -0.06
N PRO A 345 15.49 -2.52 1.09
CA PRO A 345 15.90 -1.35 1.87
C PRO A 345 17.33 -1.46 2.40
N LYS A 346 17.75 -2.64 2.87
CA LYS A 346 19.12 -2.85 3.38
C LYS A 346 20.18 -2.67 2.29
N PHE A 347 19.86 -3.08 1.06
CA PHE A 347 20.76 -2.85 -0.07
C PHE A 347 20.92 -1.37 -0.39
N LEU A 348 19.86 -0.56 -0.20
CA LEU A 348 19.93 0.89 -0.34
C LEU A 348 20.72 1.58 0.78
N ASP A 349 20.73 1.02 1.99
CA ASP A 349 21.60 1.50 3.07
C ASP A 349 23.08 1.21 2.78
N TRP A 350 23.39 0.12 2.08
CA TRP A 350 24.76 -0.33 1.81
C TRP A 350 25.36 0.22 0.52
N PHE A 351 24.54 0.47 -0.50
CA PHE A 351 25.00 0.84 -1.83
C PHE A 351 24.26 2.06 -2.39
N PRO A 352 24.87 2.83 -3.31
CA PRO A 352 24.21 3.96 -3.94
C PRO A 352 22.91 3.57 -4.64
N SER A 353 21.85 4.36 -4.46
CA SER A 353 20.51 4.09 -4.97
C SER A 353 20.44 3.79 -6.47
N LYS A 354 21.15 4.57 -7.28
CA LYS A 354 21.25 4.36 -8.74
C LYS A 354 21.85 3.00 -9.10
N PHE A 355 22.87 2.55 -8.37
CA PHE A 355 23.51 1.25 -8.60
C PHE A 355 22.57 0.10 -8.25
N VAL A 356 21.89 0.20 -7.10
CA VAL A 356 20.90 -0.80 -6.67
C VAL A 356 19.78 -0.91 -7.69
N MET A 357 19.22 0.22 -8.13
CA MET A 357 18.14 0.24 -9.12
C MET A 357 18.56 -0.43 -10.44
N ILE A 358 19.71 -0.06 -11.02
CA ILE A 358 20.20 -0.69 -12.25
C ILE A 358 20.36 -2.20 -12.09
N THR A 359 20.93 -2.63 -10.96
CA THR A 359 21.20 -4.05 -10.69
C THR A 359 19.90 -4.84 -10.57
N VAL A 360 18.94 -4.37 -9.78
CA VAL A 360 17.67 -5.07 -9.55
C VAL A 360 16.85 -5.15 -10.85
N PHE A 361 16.80 -4.07 -11.64
CA PHE A 361 16.12 -4.07 -12.95
C PHE A 361 16.79 -5.01 -13.96
N ALA A 362 18.14 -5.06 -13.98
CA ALA A 362 18.88 -5.98 -14.83
C ALA A 362 18.62 -7.45 -14.43
N CYS A 363 18.60 -7.74 -13.13
CA CYS A 363 18.29 -9.07 -12.61
C CYS A 363 16.83 -9.49 -12.89
N ALA A 364 15.86 -8.59 -12.73
CA ALA A 364 14.45 -8.82 -13.09
C ALA A 364 14.32 -9.16 -14.58
N SER A 365 14.94 -8.35 -15.45
CA SER A 365 14.90 -8.56 -16.89
C SER A 365 15.61 -9.85 -17.31
N GLY A 366 16.80 -10.12 -16.75
CA GLY A 366 17.59 -11.30 -17.06
C GLY A 366 16.91 -12.60 -16.66
N SER A 367 16.26 -12.62 -15.49
CA SER A 367 15.49 -13.80 -15.03
C SER A 367 14.26 -14.07 -15.90
N LEU A 368 13.53 -13.04 -16.33
CA LEU A 368 12.40 -13.20 -17.26
C LEU A 368 12.83 -13.69 -18.64
N VAL A 369 13.94 -13.16 -19.18
CA VAL A 369 14.48 -13.60 -20.46
C VAL A 369 14.97 -15.05 -20.37
N ALA A 370 15.56 -15.45 -19.25
CA ALA A 370 16.03 -16.82 -19.03
C ALA A 370 14.88 -17.85 -19.10
N LEU A 371 13.68 -17.51 -18.64
CA LEU A 371 12.51 -18.40 -18.72
C LEU A 371 12.20 -18.86 -20.16
N LYS A 372 12.46 -18.03 -21.17
CA LYS A 372 12.25 -18.39 -22.58
C LYS A 372 13.12 -19.56 -23.05
N PHE A 373 14.29 -19.75 -22.42
CA PHE A 373 15.25 -20.79 -22.79
C PHE A 373 15.12 -22.06 -21.97
N ILE A 374 14.30 -22.05 -20.90
CA ILE A 374 14.11 -23.20 -20.02
C ILE A 374 12.91 -24.00 -20.52
N PRO A 375 13.08 -25.29 -20.87
CA PRO A 375 11.96 -26.13 -21.28
C PRO A 375 11.01 -26.39 -20.10
N HIS A 376 9.71 -26.48 -20.38
CA HIS A 376 8.65 -26.70 -19.39
C HIS A 376 8.76 -28.05 -18.66
N ASP A 377 9.47 -29.03 -19.24
CA ASP A 377 9.76 -30.33 -18.61
C ASP A 377 10.59 -30.20 -17.31
N LEU A 378 11.38 -29.13 -17.19
CA LEU A 378 12.18 -28.84 -16.01
C LEU A 378 11.39 -27.98 -15.01
N THR A 379 10.30 -28.55 -14.50
CA THR A 379 9.31 -27.86 -13.67
C THR A 379 9.92 -27.04 -12.52
N ALA A 380 10.79 -27.66 -11.72
CA ALA A 380 11.41 -27.00 -10.57
C ALA A 380 12.34 -25.85 -10.97
N LEU A 381 13.07 -25.99 -12.09
CA LEU A 381 13.97 -24.96 -12.58
C LEU A 381 13.20 -23.78 -13.16
N TYR A 382 12.14 -24.04 -13.94
CA TYR A 382 11.27 -23.02 -14.48
C TYR A 382 10.61 -22.21 -13.35
N LEU A 383 10.04 -22.90 -12.36
CA LEU A 383 9.43 -22.25 -11.20
C LEU A 383 10.45 -21.45 -10.38
N ALA A 384 11.67 -21.95 -10.18
CA ALA A 384 12.71 -21.22 -9.47
C ALA A 384 13.06 -19.90 -10.17
N PHE A 385 13.19 -19.89 -11.51
CA PHE A 385 13.42 -18.66 -12.28
C PHE A 385 12.21 -17.72 -12.27
N TRP A 386 10.99 -18.26 -12.30
CA TRP A 386 9.77 -17.47 -12.17
C TRP A 386 9.71 -16.73 -10.83
N LEU A 387 9.96 -17.46 -9.74
CA LEU A 387 10.02 -16.90 -8.40
C LEU A 387 11.18 -15.89 -8.27
N LEU A 388 12.31 -16.14 -8.91
CA LEU A 388 13.43 -15.19 -8.96
C LEU A 388 13.04 -13.89 -9.68
N SER A 389 12.33 -13.97 -10.82
CA SER A 389 11.77 -12.80 -11.49
C SER A 389 10.79 -12.05 -10.61
N LYS A 390 9.93 -12.77 -9.89
CA LYS A 390 8.96 -12.18 -8.97
C LYS A 390 9.64 -11.47 -7.79
N PHE A 391 10.69 -12.04 -7.23
CA PHE A 391 11.52 -11.43 -6.19
C PHE A 391 12.11 -10.09 -6.66
N PHE A 392 12.73 -10.09 -7.85
CA PHE A 392 13.36 -8.89 -8.39
C PHE A 392 12.33 -7.85 -8.83
N ALA A 393 11.18 -8.24 -9.39
CA ALA A 393 10.10 -7.31 -9.72
C ALA A 393 9.56 -6.59 -8.48
N THR A 394 9.39 -7.32 -7.37
CA THR A 394 8.97 -6.74 -6.08
C THR A 394 10.06 -5.82 -5.51
N SER A 395 11.32 -6.21 -5.65
CA SER A 395 12.46 -5.38 -5.26
C SER A 395 12.55 -4.09 -6.09
N CYS A 396 12.31 -4.16 -7.41
CA CYS A 396 12.23 -2.99 -8.30
C CYS A 396 11.19 -2.01 -7.79
N TYR A 397 10.02 -2.50 -7.39
CA TYR A 397 8.94 -1.65 -6.91
C TYR A 397 9.33 -0.91 -5.63
N MET A 398 9.87 -1.62 -4.64
CA MET A 398 10.30 -0.99 -3.39
C MET A 398 11.45 0.00 -3.58
N THR A 399 12.46 -0.38 -4.36
CA THR A 399 13.59 0.50 -4.64
C THR A 399 13.12 1.77 -5.37
N SER A 400 12.21 1.65 -6.34
CA SER A 400 11.69 2.81 -7.08
C SER A 400 10.92 3.77 -6.16
N LEU A 401 10.08 3.24 -5.26
CA LEU A 401 9.36 4.06 -4.29
C LEU A 401 10.29 4.82 -3.33
N ILE A 402 11.31 4.15 -2.79
CA ILE A 402 12.26 4.79 -1.87
C ILE A 402 13.05 5.88 -2.60
N VAL A 403 13.57 5.58 -3.79
CA VAL A 403 14.32 6.55 -4.60
C VAL A 403 13.44 7.72 -5.03
N ALA A 404 12.17 7.49 -5.37
CA ALA A 404 11.22 8.56 -5.65
C ALA A 404 11.05 9.49 -4.44
N SER A 405 10.95 8.93 -3.23
CA SER A 405 10.83 9.73 -2.00
C SER A 405 12.09 10.53 -1.65
N GLU A 406 13.28 10.05 -2.04
CA GLU A 406 14.55 10.77 -1.87
C GLU A 406 14.72 11.90 -2.90
N LEU A 407 14.27 11.67 -4.14
CA LEU A 407 14.38 12.64 -5.24
C LEU A 407 13.36 13.77 -5.15
N PHE A 408 12.18 13.51 -4.61
CA PHE A 408 11.10 14.48 -4.42
C PHE A 408 10.83 14.68 -2.93
N PRO A 409 11.69 15.43 -2.22
CA PRO A 409 11.46 15.71 -0.81
C PRO A 409 10.15 16.49 -0.63
N THR A 410 9.43 16.21 0.45
CA THR A 410 8.14 16.84 0.80
C THR A 410 8.26 18.30 1.26
N LYS A 411 9.40 18.97 1.02
CA LYS A 411 9.65 20.37 1.39
C LYS A 411 9.80 21.23 0.15
#